data_AF-A0A0C3QL20-F1
#
_entry.id   AF-A0A0C3QL20-F1
#
_cell.length_a   1.000
_cell.length_b   1.000
_cell.length_c   1.000
_cell.angle_alpha   90.00
_cell.angle_beta   90.00
_cell.angle_gamma   90.00
#
_symmetry.space_group_name_H-M   'P 1'
#
loop_
_entity.id
_entity.type
_entity.pdbx_description
1 polymer ?
#
loop_
_entity_poly.entity_id
_entity_poly.type
_entity_poly.pdbx_seq_one_letter_code
_entity_poly.pdbx_strand_id
1 'polypeptide(L)'
;MKATNEIKPRLDVVSRAITSIVEGVCKENDFDIQYSGIESTDGLPVRQLPAIWDALKTAKARMNHQMNQLISRITHRWNLASSIHRLPAEVLAIIFQEFEPIPGHPDGDSSLLNLLLVLRAWYDAITGSPQLWRSFGAHTPYNIARLVVDHSKALPISVDWRPPREPPKRDLGKVLDLAIENSARVKSLTASVPHEGDPHL
;
A
#
# COMPACT_ATOMS: atom_id res chain seq x y z
N MET A 1 -51.36 -5.13 2.01
CA MET A 1 -51.29 -5.89 3.28
C MET A 1 -49.97 -6.63 3.38
N LYS A 2 -49.08 -6.21 4.28
CA LYS A 2 -48.10 -7.06 4.97
C LYS A 2 -47.58 -6.29 6.17
N ALA A 3 -48.15 -6.57 7.34
CA ALA A 3 -47.65 -6.05 8.60
C ALA A 3 -46.37 -6.82 8.94
N THR A 4 -45.23 -6.13 8.92
CA THR A 4 -43.97 -6.68 9.42
C THR A 4 -44.04 -6.68 10.93
N ASN A 5 -44.28 -7.86 11.52
CA ASN A 5 -44.17 -8.08 12.96
C ASN A 5 -42.73 -7.82 13.39
N GLU A 6 -42.54 -6.74 14.13
CA GLU A 6 -41.27 -6.40 14.77
C GLU A 6 -41.01 -7.42 15.90
N ILE A 7 -40.12 -8.38 15.63
CA ILE A 7 -39.75 -9.42 16.62
C ILE A 7 -38.89 -8.75 17.69
N LYS A 8 -39.52 -8.35 18.79
CA LYS A 8 -38.82 -7.79 19.95
C LYS A 8 -38.03 -8.92 20.63
N PRO A 9 -36.69 -8.86 20.66
CA PRO A 9 -35.90 -9.91 21.27
C PRO A 9 -36.23 -10.02 22.76
N ARG A 10 -36.41 -11.26 23.20
CA ARG A 10 -36.71 -11.62 24.58
C ARG A 10 -35.57 -11.16 25.50
N LEU A 11 -35.89 -10.31 26.48
CA LEU A 11 -34.92 -9.63 27.34
C LEU A 11 -34.00 -10.60 28.09
N ASP A 12 -34.52 -11.77 28.44
CA ASP A 12 -33.79 -12.88 29.06
C ASP A 12 -32.71 -13.46 28.16
N VAL A 13 -32.95 -13.54 26.84
CA VAL A 13 -31.98 -14.04 25.86
C VAL A 13 -30.85 -13.03 25.67
N VAL A 14 -31.19 -11.74 25.59
CA VAL A 14 -30.20 -10.66 25.46
C VAL A 14 -29.33 -10.58 26.71
N SER A 15 -29.94 -10.65 27.90
CA SER A 15 -29.23 -10.65 29.17
C SER A 15 -28.26 -11.83 29.27
N ARG A 16 -28.70 -13.04 28.91
CA ARG A 16 -27.86 -14.24 28.91
C ARG A 16 -26.68 -14.12 27.95
N ALA A 17 -26.92 -13.61 26.73
CA ALA A 17 -25.86 -13.42 25.74
C ALA A 17 -24.79 -12.41 26.22
N ILE A 18 -25.22 -11.30 26.83
CA ILE A 18 -24.30 -10.30 27.39
C ILE A 18 -23.48 -10.90 28.54
N THR A 19 -24.11 -11.60 29.46
CA THR A 19 -23.40 -12.28 30.57
C THR A 19 -22.35 -13.26 30.05
N SER A 20 -22.68 -14.09 29.05
CA SER A 20 -21.71 -15.03 28.47
C SER A 20 -20.54 -14.33 27.77
N ILE A 21 -20.76 -13.18 27.12
CA ILE A 21 -19.68 -12.40 26.51
C ILE A 21 -18.77 -11.81 27.60
N VAL A 22 -19.35 -11.22 28.65
CA VAL A 22 -18.59 -10.60 29.75
C VAL A 22 -17.76 -11.64 30.49
N GLU A 23 -18.33 -12.81 30.82
CA GLU A 23 -17.60 -13.91 31.45
C GLU A 23 -16.45 -14.43 30.58
N GLY A 24 -16.65 -14.52 29.26
CA GLY A 24 -15.60 -14.92 28.31
C GLY A 24 -14.43 -13.94 28.31
N VAL A 25 -14.72 -12.63 28.24
CA VAL A 25 -13.71 -11.57 28.25
C VAL A 25 -12.95 -11.53 29.58
N CYS A 26 -13.63 -11.68 30.72
CA CYS A 26 -12.96 -11.69 32.03
C CYS A 26 -12.01 -12.87 32.18
N LYS A 27 -12.40 -14.08 31.73
CA LYS A 27 -11.54 -15.28 31.77
C LYS A 27 -10.30 -15.16 30.90
N GLU A 28 -10.42 -14.58 29.71
CA GLU A 28 -9.29 -14.44 28.78
C GLU A 28 -8.24 -13.44 29.30
N ASN A 29 -8.64 -12.50 30.16
CA ASN A 29 -7.77 -11.44 30.65
C ASN A 29 -7.32 -11.63 32.13
N ASP A 30 -7.52 -12.82 32.72
CA ASP A 30 -7.15 -13.14 34.11
C ASP A 30 -7.75 -12.17 35.15
N PHE A 31 -8.92 -11.60 34.85
CA PHE A 31 -9.65 -10.76 35.81
C PHE A 31 -10.50 -11.64 36.72
N ASP A 32 -10.13 -11.72 38.01
CA ASP A 32 -10.89 -12.43 39.06
C ASP A 32 -12.11 -11.64 39.53
N ILE A 33 -12.93 -11.19 38.58
CA ILE A 33 -14.20 -10.50 38.86
C ILE A 33 -15.29 -11.57 38.81
N GLN A 34 -15.74 -12.03 39.97
CA GLN A 34 -16.97 -12.80 40.07
C GLN A 34 -18.14 -11.92 39.66
N TYR A 35 -18.71 -12.19 38.49
CA TYR A 35 -19.95 -11.56 38.05
C TYR A 35 -21.10 -12.11 38.91
N SER A 36 -21.35 -11.49 40.07
CA SER A 36 -22.55 -11.75 40.85
C SER A 36 -23.73 -11.25 40.03
N GLY A 37 -24.56 -12.17 39.54
CA GLY A 37 -25.67 -11.88 38.64
C GLY A 37 -26.48 -10.64 39.06
N ILE A 38 -27.06 -9.95 38.07
CA ILE A 38 -27.82 -8.72 38.26
C ILE A 38 -29.07 -9.04 39.10
N GLU A 39 -28.96 -9.02 40.43
CA GLU A 39 -30.12 -8.95 41.31
C GLU A 39 -30.72 -7.55 41.14
N SER A 40 -31.91 -7.51 40.54
CA SER A 40 -32.75 -6.32 40.31
C SER A 40 -32.24 -5.28 39.31
N THR A 41 -32.78 -5.38 38.09
CA THR A 41 -32.76 -4.32 37.06
C THR A 41 -33.77 -3.19 37.36
N ASP A 42 -34.06 -2.85 38.61
CA ASP A 42 -34.80 -1.61 38.93
C ASP A 42 -33.88 -0.38 39.02
N GLY A 43 -32.57 -0.55 38.84
CA GLY A 43 -31.57 0.49 39.12
C GLY A 43 -30.71 0.97 37.95
N LEU A 44 -30.73 0.34 36.78
CA LEU A 44 -30.01 0.88 35.61
C LEU A 44 -31.00 1.71 34.78
N PRO A 45 -31.04 3.05 34.94
CA PRO A 45 -31.93 3.87 34.16
C PRO A 45 -31.55 3.68 32.69
N VAL A 46 -32.43 3.07 31.91
CA VAL A 46 -32.30 2.91 30.45
C VAL A 46 -31.94 4.23 29.75
N ARG A 47 -32.22 5.37 30.40
CA ARG A 47 -31.82 6.73 29.98
C ARG A 47 -30.30 7.01 30.02
N GLN A 48 -29.49 6.23 30.75
CA GLN A 48 -28.04 6.38 30.84
C GLN A 48 -27.26 5.51 29.83
N LEU A 49 -27.91 4.53 29.21
CA LEU A 49 -27.30 3.68 28.16
C LEU A 49 -26.63 4.47 27.04
N PRO A 50 -27.24 5.56 26.50
CA PRO A 50 -26.56 6.39 25.50
C PRO A 50 -25.26 7.01 26.02
N ALA A 51 -25.25 7.50 27.27
CA ALA A 51 -24.07 8.09 27.88
C ALA A 51 -22.96 7.05 28.11
N ILE A 52 -23.31 5.83 28.54
CA ILE A 52 -22.37 4.72 28.69
C ILE A 52 -21.79 4.32 27.32
N TRP A 53 -22.62 4.28 26.29
CA TRP A 53 -22.19 3.97 24.92
C TRP A 53 -21.21 5.02 24.36
N ASP A 54 -21.48 6.31 24.58
CA ASP A 54 -20.59 7.39 24.18
C ASP A 54 -19.28 7.38 24.98
N ALA A 55 -19.33 7.07 26.26
CA ALA A 55 -18.13 6.86 27.09
C ALA A 55 -17.28 5.70 26.56
N LEU A 56 -17.91 4.57 26.20
CA LEU A 56 -17.21 3.42 25.61
C LEU A 56 -16.58 3.75 24.26
N LYS A 57 -17.29 4.45 23.38
CA LYS A 57 -16.73 4.95 22.11
C LYS A 57 -15.52 5.84 22.33
N THR A 58 -15.62 6.75 23.30
CA THR A 58 -14.54 7.67 23.66
C THR A 58 -13.32 6.90 24.19
N ALA A 59 -13.54 5.92 25.07
CA ALA A 59 -12.49 5.05 25.59
C ALA A 59 -11.80 4.26 24.47
N LYS A 60 -12.57 3.66 23.55
CA LYS A 60 -12.05 2.96 22.37
C LYS A 60 -11.21 3.89 21.47
N ALA A 61 -11.71 5.09 21.18
CA ALA A 61 -10.98 6.07 20.37
C ALA A 61 -9.66 6.47 21.03
N ARG A 62 -9.67 6.67 22.36
CA ARG A 62 -8.46 6.97 23.15
C ARG A 62 -7.45 5.82 23.10
N MET A 63 -7.89 4.58 23.30
CA MET A 63 -7.01 3.40 23.21
C MET A 63 -6.38 3.28 21.81
N ASN A 64 -7.18 3.42 20.76
CA ASN A 64 -6.68 3.40 19.39
C ASN A 64 -5.65 4.51 19.14
N HIS A 65 -5.91 5.71 19.65
CA HIS A 65 -4.97 6.82 19.55
C HIS A 65 -3.64 6.52 20.26
N GLN A 66 -3.69 5.99 21.49
CA GLN A 66 -2.50 5.59 22.25
C GLN A 66 -1.72 4.47 21.54
N MET A 67 -2.41 3.48 20.99
CA MET A 67 -1.81 2.40 20.22
C MET A 67 -1.10 2.93 18.97
N ASN A 68 -1.75 3.82 18.21
CA ASN A 68 -1.15 4.46 17.04
C ASN A 68 0.10 5.29 17.39
N GLN A 69 0.07 6.00 18.52
CA GLN A 69 1.25 6.73 19.02
C GLN A 69 2.40 5.77 19.37
N LEU A 70 2.11 4.65 20.02
CA LEU A 70 3.12 3.65 20.38
C LEU A 70 3.73 3.01 19.14
N ILE A 71 2.90 2.58 18.18
CA ILE A 71 3.36 2.04 16.89
C ILE A 71 4.28 3.05 16.20
N SER A 72 3.85 4.31 16.09
CA SER A 72 4.66 5.37 15.47
C SER A 72 6.01 5.56 16.16
N ARG A 73 6.06 5.52 17.50
CA ARG A 73 7.33 5.62 18.27
C ARG A 73 8.24 4.42 18.05
N ILE A 74 7.70 3.20 18.03
CA ILE A 74 8.48 1.98 17.79
C ILE A 74 9.04 2.00 16.37
N THR A 75 8.20 2.28 15.36
CA THR A 75 8.63 2.40 13.96
C THR A 75 9.70 3.47 13.80
N HIS A 76 9.54 4.63 14.44
CA HIS A 76 10.56 5.69 14.39
C HIS A 76 11.91 5.25 14.99
N ARG A 77 11.90 4.62 16.17
CA ARG A 77 13.12 4.10 16.80
C ARG A 77 13.77 2.99 15.98
N TRP A 78 12.97 2.09 15.42
CA TRP A 78 13.47 1.05 14.54
C TRP A 78 14.11 1.65 13.29
N ASN A 79 13.47 2.65 12.66
CA ASN A 79 14.06 3.34 11.52
C ASN A 79 15.37 4.05 11.89
N LEU A 80 15.47 4.70 13.05
CA LEU A 80 16.72 5.31 13.51
C LEU A 80 17.85 4.30 13.78
N ALA A 81 17.48 3.09 14.23
CA ALA A 81 18.40 2.00 14.51
C ALA A 81 18.76 1.18 13.26
N SER A 82 17.92 1.21 12.22
CA SER A 82 18.14 0.45 11.00
C SER A 82 19.25 1.10 10.16
N SER A 83 20.24 0.30 9.82
CA SER A 83 21.42 0.70 9.05
C SER A 83 21.07 1.21 7.65
N ILE A 84 19.94 0.78 7.09
CA ILE A 84 19.52 1.14 5.73
C ILE A 84 19.25 2.65 5.59
N HIS A 85 18.85 3.33 6.67
CA HIS A 85 18.62 4.78 6.69
C HIS A 85 19.91 5.60 6.82
N ARG A 86 21.04 4.94 7.10
CA ARG A 86 22.37 5.56 7.23
C ARG A 86 23.26 5.27 6.04
N LEU A 87 22.79 4.51 5.06
CA LEU A 87 23.56 4.22 3.87
C LEU A 87 23.76 5.51 3.07
N PRO A 88 24.99 5.80 2.62
CA PRO A 88 25.23 6.86 1.65
C PRO A 88 24.37 6.65 0.40
N ALA A 89 23.96 7.74 -0.24
CA ALA A 89 23.10 7.69 -1.43
C ALA A 89 23.73 6.87 -2.56
N GLU A 90 25.06 6.89 -2.67
CA GLU A 90 25.84 6.13 -3.64
C GLU A 90 25.71 4.62 -3.41
N VAL A 91 25.72 4.18 -2.15
CA VAL A 91 25.55 2.76 -1.81
C VAL A 91 24.14 2.30 -2.12
N LEU A 92 23.13 3.11 -1.80
CA LEU A 92 21.74 2.83 -2.17
C LEU A 92 21.57 2.75 -3.69
N ALA A 93 22.20 3.64 -4.44
CA ALA A 93 22.16 3.63 -5.91
C ALA A 93 22.77 2.34 -6.49
N ILE A 94 23.91 1.87 -5.94
CA ILE A 94 24.53 0.59 -6.34
C ILE A 94 23.57 -0.57 -6.04
N ILE A 95 22.98 -0.59 -4.84
CA ILE A 95 22.00 -1.62 -4.47
C ILE A 95 20.84 -1.63 -5.47
N PHE A 96 20.23 -0.48 -5.76
CA PHE A 96 19.15 -0.40 -6.73
C PHE A 96 19.58 -0.83 -8.13
N GLN A 97 20.80 -0.50 -8.54
CA GLN A 97 21.30 -0.91 -9.85
C GLN A 97 21.40 -2.44 -9.98
N GLU A 98 21.81 -3.15 -8.92
CA GLU A 98 21.89 -4.61 -8.91
C GLU A 98 20.51 -5.29 -9.01
N PHE A 99 19.45 -4.65 -8.52
CA PHE A 99 18.08 -5.17 -8.61
C PHE A 99 17.36 -4.81 -9.92
N GLU A 100 17.99 -3.99 -10.78
CA GLU A 100 17.44 -3.52 -12.06
C GLU A 100 15.93 -3.16 -12.05
N PRO A 101 15.47 -2.31 -11.11
CA PRO A 101 14.06 -1.94 -11.03
C PRO A 101 13.63 -1.21 -12.31
N ILE A 102 12.52 -1.65 -12.89
CA ILE A 102 12.03 -1.12 -14.16
C ILE A 102 11.12 0.09 -13.90
N PRO A 103 11.35 1.24 -14.56
CA PRO A 103 10.46 2.39 -14.45
C PRO A 103 9.04 2.08 -14.94
N GLY A 104 8.05 2.15 -14.05
CA GLY A 104 6.63 2.05 -14.42
C GLY A 104 6.12 0.64 -14.74
N HIS A 105 6.75 -0.41 -14.20
CA HIS A 105 6.27 -1.79 -14.37
C HIS A 105 4.88 -1.97 -13.73
N PRO A 106 3.87 -2.48 -14.46
CA PRO A 106 2.51 -2.62 -13.94
C PRO A 106 2.36 -3.69 -12.85
N ASP A 107 3.22 -4.71 -12.81
CA ASP A 107 3.04 -5.90 -11.95
C ASP A 107 3.74 -5.81 -10.58
N GLY A 108 3.72 -4.63 -9.96
CA GLY A 108 3.63 -4.53 -8.50
C GLY A 108 4.94 -4.39 -7.70
N ASP A 109 5.95 -5.25 -7.87
CA ASP A 109 6.95 -5.37 -6.78
C ASP A 109 8.34 -4.80 -7.08
N SER A 110 8.70 -4.61 -8.35
CA SER A 110 10.04 -4.14 -8.77
C SER A 110 10.02 -2.77 -9.46
N SER A 111 8.95 -1.99 -9.28
CA SER A 111 8.83 -0.67 -9.90
C SER A 111 9.73 0.34 -9.19
N LEU A 112 10.63 0.98 -9.95
CA LEU A 112 11.48 2.07 -9.45
C LEU A 112 10.65 3.20 -8.80
N LEU A 113 9.43 3.42 -9.30
CA LEU A 113 8.53 4.46 -8.79
C LEU A 113 8.01 4.16 -7.38
N ASN A 114 7.85 2.88 -7.02
CA ASN A 114 7.43 2.49 -5.67
C ASN A 114 8.54 2.79 -4.66
N LEU A 115 9.81 2.62 -5.05
CA LEU A 115 10.97 2.88 -4.20
C LEU A 115 11.11 4.38 -3.87
N LEU A 116 10.62 5.27 -4.73
CA LEU A 116 10.59 6.73 -4.48
C LEU A 116 9.69 7.11 -3.28
N LEU A 117 8.71 6.27 -2.94
CA LEU A 117 7.73 6.56 -1.88
C LEU A 117 8.18 6.06 -0.50
N VAL A 118 9.29 5.32 -0.42
CA VAL A 118 9.74 4.67 0.82
C VAL A 118 10.23 5.72 1.82
N LEU A 119 11.23 6.52 1.45
CA LEU A 119 11.78 7.58 2.28
C LEU A 119 12.65 8.55 1.48
N ARG A 120 12.91 9.73 2.06
CA ARG A 120 13.61 10.82 1.39
C ARG A 120 15.01 10.45 0.88
N ALA A 121 15.80 9.73 1.67
CA ALA A 121 17.14 9.30 1.22
C ALA A 121 17.09 8.35 0.00
N TRP A 122 16.04 7.54 -0.14
CA TRP A 122 15.85 6.68 -1.32
C TRP A 122 15.43 7.51 -2.53
N TYR A 123 14.52 8.47 -2.32
CA TYR A 123 14.17 9.44 -3.35
C TYR A 123 15.40 10.20 -3.87
N ASP A 124 16.21 10.74 -2.97
CA ASP A 124 17.42 11.50 -3.31
C ASP A 124 18.45 10.61 -4.03
N ALA A 125 18.66 9.38 -3.55
CA ALA A 125 19.54 8.41 -4.20
C ALA A 125 19.07 8.03 -5.61
N ILE A 126 17.78 7.75 -5.79
CA ILE A 126 17.22 7.33 -7.08
C ILE A 126 17.22 8.49 -8.07
N THR A 127 16.71 9.65 -7.69
CA THR A 127 16.62 10.83 -8.57
C THR A 127 18.00 11.41 -8.90
N GLY A 128 18.95 11.29 -7.97
CA GLY A 128 20.34 11.66 -8.14
C GLY A 128 21.18 10.70 -9.00
N SER A 129 20.63 9.53 -9.37
CA SER A 129 21.36 8.47 -10.07
C SER A 129 20.83 8.22 -11.49
N PRO A 130 21.34 8.94 -12.51
CA PRO A 130 20.90 8.79 -13.90
C PRO A 130 20.95 7.35 -14.46
N GLN A 131 21.81 6.50 -13.91
CA GLN A 131 21.98 5.10 -14.35
C GLN A 131 20.71 4.24 -14.14
N LEU A 132 19.88 4.61 -13.16
CA LEU A 132 18.62 3.91 -12.85
C LEU A 132 17.49 4.29 -13.83
N TRP A 133 17.68 5.37 -14.61
CA TRP A 133 16.67 5.94 -15.50
C TRP A 133 17.00 5.66 -16.97
N ARG A 134 17.61 4.52 -17.27
CA ARG A 134 18.11 4.22 -18.62
C ARG A 134 17.17 3.37 -19.47
N SER A 135 16.01 2.96 -18.96
CA SER A 135 15.11 2.09 -19.72
C SER A 135 13.66 2.52 -19.64
N PHE A 136 12.99 2.44 -20.79
CA PHE A 136 11.53 2.50 -20.90
C PHE A 136 11.10 1.62 -22.08
N GLY A 137 9.81 1.34 -22.19
CA GLY A 137 9.31 0.52 -23.28
C GLY A 137 7.90 0.90 -23.73
N ALA A 138 7.35 0.10 -24.63
CA ALA A 138 6.01 0.27 -25.20
C ALA A 138 4.91 0.39 -24.14
N HIS A 139 5.12 -0.23 -22.98
CA HIS A 139 4.18 -0.25 -21.86
C HIS A 139 4.32 0.92 -20.90
N THR A 140 5.42 1.66 -20.97
CA THR A 140 5.71 2.76 -20.06
C THR A 140 4.79 3.93 -20.41
N PRO A 141 3.98 4.43 -19.46
CA PRO A 141 3.17 5.62 -19.69
C PRO A 141 4.04 6.80 -20.15
N TYR A 142 3.55 7.64 -21.06
CA TYR A 142 4.33 8.72 -21.66
C TYR A 142 4.99 9.65 -20.64
N ASN A 143 4.27 10.00 -19.57
CA ASN A 143 4.80 10.82 -18.48
C ASN A 143 5.98 10.15 -17.77
N ILE A 144 5.95 8.83 -17.60
CA ILE A 144 7.05 8.07 -17.01
C ILE A 144 8.21 7.93 -18.00
N ALA A 145 7.94 7.67 -19.28
CA ALA A 145 8.98 7.61 -20.31
C ALA A 145 9.73 8.95 -20.42
N ARG A 146 8.98 10.07 -20.36
CA ARG A 146 9.57 11.41 -20.30
C ARG A 146 10.43 11.61 -19.06
N LEU A 147 9.95 11.19 -17.89
CA LEU A 147 10.72 11.23 -16.65
C LEU A 147 12.03 10.45 -16.76
N VAL A 148 12.00 9.26 -17.37
CA VAL A 148 13.19 8.43 -17.64
C VAL A 148 14.19 9.18 -18.53
N VAL A 149 13.72 9.80 -19.62
CA VAL A 149 14.55 10.59 -20.53
C VAL A 149 15.18 11.80 -19.82
N ASP A 150 14.41 12.51 -19.00
CA ASP A 150 14.85 13.70 -18.27
C ASP A 150 15.93 13.33 -17.21
N HIS A 151 15.71 12.25 -16.46
CA HIS A 151 16.63 11.84 -15.39
C HIS A 151 17.87 11.08 -15.89
N SER A 152 17.83 10.43 -17.06
CA SER A 152 19.02 9.81 -17.66
C SER A 152 20.04 10.81 -18.18
N LYS A 153 19.69 12.10 -18.30
CA LYS A 153 20.57 13.18 -18.75
C LYS A 153 21.19 12.87 -20.12
N ALA A 154 22.51 12.73 -20.22
CA ALA A 154 23.22 12.42 -21.46
C ALA A 154 23.56 10.92 -21.60
N LEU A 155 23.07 10.06 -20.70
CA LEU A 155 23.40 8.64 -20.72
C LEU A 155 22.65 7.92 -21.85
N PRO A 156 23.24 6.82 -22.36
CA PRO A 156 22.57 5.96 -23.31
C PRO A 156 21.34 5.30 -22.69
N ILE A 157 20.27 5.17 -23.49
CA ILE A 157 18.97 4.62 -23.09
C ILE A 157 18.67 3.32 -23.86
N SER A 158 17.97 2.41 -23.21
CA SER A 158 17.49 1.14 -23.75
C SER A 158 15.99 1.22 -23.93
N VAL A 159 15.51 0.89 -25.13
CA VAL A 159 14.08 0.96 -25.45
C VAL A 159 13.56 -0.42 -25.82
N ASP A 160 12.51 -0.86 -25.11
CA ASP A 160 11.87 -2.16 -25.31
C ASP A 160 10.49 -2.02 -25.96
N TRP A 161 10.40 -2.43 -27.23
CA TRP A 161 9.21 -2.41 -28.08
C TRP A 161 8.55 -3.77 -28.26
N ARG A 162 8.81 -4.73 -27.36
CA ARG A 162 8.05 -6.00 -27.39
C ARG A 162 6.55 -5.69 -27.40
N PRO A 163 5.80 -6.23 -28.39
CA PRO A 163 4.40 -5.92 -28.58
C PRO A 163 3.66 -6.41 -27.34
N PRO A 164 2.78 -5.58 -26.80
CA PRO A 164 1.96 -5.94 -25.67
C PRO A 164 1.18 -7.26 -25.87
N ARG A 165 0.98 -8.03 -24.79
CA ARG A 165 -0.08 -9.06 -24.73
C ARG A 165 -1.48 -8.44 -24.68
N GLU A 166 -1.58 -7.18 -24.28
CA GLU A 166 -2.81 -6.39 -24.14
C GLU A 166 -2.85 -5.29 -25.21
N PRO A 167 -4.01 -4.75 -25.63
CA PRO A 167 -4.04 -3.70 -26.64
C PRO A 167 -3.14 -2.50 -26.26
N PRO A 168 -2.40 -1.91 -27.22
CA PRO A 168 -1.49 -0.81 -26.95
C PRO A 168 -2.24 0.37 -26.32
N LYS A 169 -1.67 0.92 -25.24
CA LYS A 169 -2.21 2.11 -24.56
C LYS A 169 -2.20 3.30 -25.52
N ARG A 170 -3.18 4.21 -25.37
CA ARG A 170 -3.38 5.41 -26.24
C ARG A 170 -2.15 6.32 -26.39
N ASP A 171 -1.14 6.18 -25.53
CA ASP A 171 0.06 7.02 -25.53
C ASP A 171 1.26 6.42 -26.30
N LEU A 172 1.12 5.24 -26.94
CA LEU A 172 2.24 4.58 -27.63
C LEU A 172 2.94 5.49 -28.65
N GLY A 173 2.17 6.24 -29.46
CA GLY A 173 2.72 7.17 -30.44
C GLY A 173 3.64 8.22 -29.80
N LYS A 174 3.25 8.79 -28.66
CA LYS A 174 4.06 9.79 -27.95
C LYS A 174 5.33 9.20 -27.35
N VAL A 175 5.28 7.96 -26.87
CA VAL A 175 6.46 7.25 -26.36
C VAL A 175 7.43 6.96 -27.52
N LEU A 176 6.91 6.64 -28.70
CA LEU A 176 7.70 6.45 -29.91
C LEU A 176 8.34 7.76 -30.37
N ASP A 177 7.57 8.84 -30.43
CA ASP A 177 8.09 10.18 -30.76
C ASP A 177 9.24 10.56 -29.83
N LEU A 178 9.07 10.32 -28.52
CA LEU A 178 10.11 10.59 -27.52
C LEU A 178 11.38 9.75 -27.75
N ALA A 179 11.25 8.49 -28.14
CA ALA A 179 12.38 7.64 -28.49
C ALA A 179 13.08 8.12 -29.78
N ILE A 180 12.32 8.60 -30.77
CA ILE A 180 12.86 9.17 -32.02
C ILE A 180 13.64 10.46 -31.72
N GLU A 181 13.06 11.36 -30.92
CA GLU A 181 13.69 12.61 -30.47
C GLU A 181 15.02 12.35 -29.74
N ASN A 182 15.13 11.21 -29.03
CA ASN A 182 16.31 10.81 -28.28
C ASN A 182 17.12 9.70 -28.97
N SER A 183 16.92 9.48 -30.28
CA SER A 183 17.53 8.37 -31.04
C SER A 183 19.05 8.31 -30.95
N ALA A 184 19.73 9.47 -30.91
CA ALA A 184 21.18 9.55 -30.74
C ALA A 184 21.70 8.92 -29.43
N ARG A 185 20.83 8.76 -28.43
CA ARG A 185 21.14 8.17 -27.13
C ARG A 185 20.70 6.71 -27.03
N VAL A 186 19.94 6.19 -28.00
CA VAL A 186 19.42 4.82 -27.95
C VAL A 186 20.56 3.83 -28.17
N LYS A 187 20.89 3.06 -27.13
CA LYS A 187 21.95 2.04 -27.15
C LYS A 187 21.43 0.70 -27.63
N SER A 188 20.24 0.31 -27.19
CA SER A 188 19.64 -0.98 -27.52
C SER A 188 18.17 -0.80 -27.82
N LEU A 189 17.74 -1.45 -28.90
CA LEU A 189 16.36 -1.51 -29.33
C LEU A 189 15.95 -2.98 -29.35
N THR A 190 15.04 -3.38 -28.46
CA THR A 190 14.47 -4.73 -28.49
C THR A 190 13.09 -4.63 -29.09
N ALA A 191 12.90 -5.16 -30.29
CA ALA A 191 11.59 -5.28 -30.91
C ALA A 191 11.38 -6.76 -31.26
N SER A 192 10.25 -7.33 -30.86
CA SER A 192 9.86 -8.65 -31.36
C SER A 192 8.83 -8.48 -32.47
N VAL A 193 9.12 -9.07 -33.61
CA VAL A 193 8.18 -9.18 -34.72
C VAL A 193 7.07 -10.14 -34.28
N PRO A 194 5.78 -9.78 -34.42
CA PRO A 194 4.71 -10.73 -34.22
C PRO A 194 4.97 -11.94 -35.11
N HIS A 195 5.06 -13.14 -34.54
CA HIS A 195 5.19 -14.35 -35.32
C HIS A 195 3.86 -14.56 -36.05
N GLU A 196 3.76 -14.15 -37.32
CA GLU A 196 2.70 -14.58 -38.23
C GLU A 196 2.84 -16.09 -38.42
N GLY A 197 2.23 -16.91 -37.55
CA GLY A 197 2.43 -18.35 -37.67
C GLY A 197 1.86 -19.25 -36.60
N ASP A 198 0.83 -18.86 -35.85
CA ASP A 198 0.06 -19.84 -35.05
C ASP A 198 -1.31 -20.08 -35.69
N PRO A 199 -1.43 -21.05 -36.63
CA PRO A 199 -2.68 -21.39 -37.32
C PRO A 199 -3.64 -22.25 -36.46
N HIS A 200 -3.56 -22.15 -35.13
CA HIS A 200 -4.40 -22.93 -34.20
C HIS A 200 -5.21 -22.05 -33.25
N LEU A 201 -6.00 -21.13 -33.83
CA LEU A 201 -7.21 -20.55 -33.22
C LEU A 201 -8.38 -20.71 -34.19
#